data_AF-A0A349NFB3-F1
#
_entry.id   AF-A0A349NFB3-F1
#
_cell.length_a   1.000
_cell.length_b   1.000
_cell.length_c   1.000
_cell.angle_alpha   90.00
_cell.angle_beta   90.00
_cell.angle_gamma   90.00
#
_symmetry.space_group_name_H-M   'P 1'
#
loop_
_entity.id
_entity.type
_entity.pdbx_description
1 polymer ?
#
loop_
_entity_poly.entity_id
_entity_poly.type
_entity_poly.pdbx_seq_one_letter_code
_entity_poly.pdbx_strand_id
1 'polypeptide(L)'
;MTYTKINKILLETFISLLALCSCTDEWDDHYNETNQSNVSLWEAISSNSDLSHFAKVIKACGYNEALGSSQVFTVFAPTDENFTESEADSIITIYQTQKNKNIKDADNQAIKEFLQNQIARYNYSIASKGKDSIIMMNGKYEVLTPTTFGGQGINQSNLLEKNGILFTLNNKIRYSPNIYEYLRSDKDLDSVSTFFHDFNKYEFDAGRSVPGDIVNGQTTYLDSVTYLKNILFDYVGELNSEDSTYWMVAPTNAVWDKLITEYKPYFNYDNTVNKRDSLQNLYSKLAIIRGTVFSRTQNTDKAIQDSALSTSAISYLNRKMIYGSYDLKYYQFEHPFASGGVFNGTKDYQCSNGIVKKSSNWNIDKNQTFLQKITAEAENRNNQKEIDELKTKDLVTVTVDIKNPFHNKVSNNKFVDIIPISSSANTSATFSIPNILSNTGYDIYIVTLPALAEDTLATSEERLPTKLDAVLGYNDQTGNPQTMKLVEKMPTTADVIDTLKVGDDIKIPTCSYNLNIRQVTIQIASHVLNSELKRGNYNRIIRLDCIIFKPHETSL
;
A
#
# COMPACT_ATOMS: atom_id res chain seq x y z
N MET A 1 20.64 -46.02 -29.80
CA MET A 1 19.78 -45.54 -30.90
C MET A 1 18.86 -44.47 -30.33
N THR A 2 19.32 -43.21 -30.30
CA THR A 2 19.03 -42.15 -31.29
C THR A 2 17.84 -41.27 -30.86
N TYR A 3 17.98 -40.53 -29.75
CA TYR A 3 17.08 -39.40 -29.41
C TYR A 3 17.83 -38.28 -28.65
N THR A 4 19.05 -37.93 -29.09
CA THR A 4 19.86 -36.85 -28.49
C THR A 4 20.49 -35.89 -29.50
N LYS A 5 19.94 -35.80 -30.73
CA LYS A 5 20.47 -34.90 -31.77
C LYS A 5 19.45 -33.93 -32.41
N ILE A 6 18.23 -33.83 -31.90
CA ILE A 6 17.20 -32.94 -32.49
C ILE A 6 17.10 -31.57 -31.79
N ASN A 7 17.57 -31.44 -30.54
CA ASN A 7 17.49 -30.16 -29.80
C ASN A 7 18.71 -29.24 -29.93
N LYS A 8 19.72 -29.61 -30.75
CA LYS A 8 20.90 -28.75 -31.01
C LYS A 8 20.94 -28.12 -32.39
N ILE A 9 20.01 -28.47 -33.28
CA ILE A 9 19.92 -27.88 -34.63
C ILE A 9 18.75 -26.89 -34.74
N LEU A 10 17.77 -26.92 -33.82
CA LEU A 10 16.69 -25.92 -33.77
C LEU A 10 17.06 -24.64 -32.99
N LEU A 11 18.20 -24.61 -32.29
CA LEU A 11 18.65 -23.46 -31.51
C LEU A 11 19.75 -22.62 -32.22
N GLU A 12 20.33 -23.13 -33.31
CA GLU A 12 21.39 -22.43 -34.06
C GLU A 12 20.92 -21.91 -35.45
N THR A 13 19.68 -22.20 -35.87
CA THR A 13 19.11 -21.69 -37.14
C THR A 13 18.02 -20.63 -36.95
N PHE A 14 17.82 -20.14 -35.72
CA PHE A 14 16.92 -19.02 -35.41
C PHE A 14 17.66 -17.71 -35.07
N ILE A 15 19.00 -17.70 -35.20
CA ILE A 15 19.86 -16.54 -34.91
C ILE A 15 20.44 -15.89 -36.19
N SER A 16 20.09 -16.40 -37.39
CA SER A 16 20.64 -15.93 -38.67
C SER A 16 19.60 -15.42 -39.69
N LEU A 17 18.40 -15.02 -39.24
CA LEU A 17 17.37 -14.40 -40.09
C LEU A 17 16.73 -13.10 -39.51
N LEU A 18 17.41 -12.44 -38.57
CA LEU A 18 17.01 -11.12 -38.04
C LEU A 18 17.84 -9.95 -38.62
N ALA A 19 18.58 -10.20 -39.71
CA ALA A 19 19.12 -9.14 -40.54
C ALA A 19 18.38 -9.17 -41.87
N LEU A 20 17.89 -8.02 -42.33
CA LEU A 20 17.17 -7.78 -43.60
C LEU A 20 15.64 -7.97 -43.56
N CYS A 21 14.99 -7.29 -42.61
CA CYS A 21 13.87 -6.43 -42.99
C CYS A 21 14.31 -5.03 -42.64
N SER A 22 14.99 -4.35 -43.58
CA SER A 22 15.04 -2.90 -43.59
C SER A 22 13.58 -2.46 -43.59
N CYS A 23 13.13 -1.86 -42.49
CA CYS A 23 12.04 -0.91 -42.57
C CYS A 23 12.36 0.00 -43.75
N THR A 24 11.43 0.10 -44.67
CA THR A 24 11.51 0.99 -45.83
C THR A 24 12.05 2.35 -45.38
N ASP A 25 13.09 2.80 -46.07
CA ASP A 25 13.82 4.06 -45.87
C ASP A 25 12.89 5.28 -46.06
N GLU A 26 11.93 5.49 -45.16
CA GLU A 26 11.17 6.75 -45.04
C GLU A 26 11.77 7.66 -43.96
N TRP A 27 12.78 7.18 -43.21
CA TRP A 27 13.52 8.00 -42.25
C TRP A 27 14.50 8.95 -42.97
N ASP A 28 15.21 8.46 -43.99
CA ASP A 28 16.24 9.24 -44.70
C ASP A 28 15.66 10.35 -45.59
N ASP A 29 14.43 10.20 -46.08
CA ASP A 29 13.78 11.19 -46.94
C ASP A 29 13.25 12.42 -46.18
N HIS A 30 13.17 12.38 -44.84
CA HIS A 30 12.67 13.50 -44.02
C HIS A 30 13.76 14.47 -43.52
N TYR A 31 15.04 14.18 -43.71
CA TYR A 31 16.14 15.08 -43.34
C TYR A 31 16.56 16.06 -44.44
N ASN A 32 15.91 16.03 -45.60
CA ASN A 32 16.27 16.85 -46.75
C ASN A 32 15.38 18.10 -46.94
N GLU A 33 14.88 18.71 -45.86
CA GLU A 33 14.44 20.11 -45.88
C GLU A 33 15.32 20.97 -44.95
N THR A 34 16.40 21.47 -45.57
CA THR A 34 17.13 22.73 -45.37
C THR A 34 16.88 23.58 -44.09
N ASN A 35 18.00 23.77 -43.37
CA ASN A 35 18.34 24.80 -42.37
C ASN A 35 18.14 24.42 -40.89
N GLN A 36 18.89 23.41 -40.40
CA GLN A 36 19.23 23.34 -38.99
C GLN A 36 19.95 24.64 -38.59
N SER A 37 19.39 25.35 -37.61
CA SER A 37 20.02 26.53 -37.03
C SER A 37 21.27 26.14 -36.23
N ASN A 38 22.33 26.94 -36.34
CA ASN A 38 23.57 26.76 -35.56
C ASN A 38 23.46 27.28 -34.13
N VAL A 39 22.33 27.88 -33.75
CA VAL A 39 22.09 28.38 -32.39
C VAL A 39 21.41 27.32 -31.53
N SER A 40 21.70 27.32 -30.24
CA SER A 40 21.04 26.49 -29.23
C SER A 40 19.59 26.93 -29.00
N LEU A 41 18.78 26.04 -28.43
CA LEU A 41 17.42 26.35 -27.98
C LEU A 41 17.38 27.59 -27.07
N TRP A 42 18.35 27.73 -26.16
CA TRP A 42 18.44 28.93 -25.30
C TRP A 42 18.69 30.21 -26.11
N GLU A 43 19.60 30.18 -27.08
CA GLU A 43 19.89 31.33 -27.93
C GLU A 43 18.69 31.69 -28.82
N ALA A 44 18.00 30.68 -29.38
CA ALA A 44 16.77 30.87 -30.15
C ALA A 44 15.66 31.52 -29.30
N ILE A 45 15.44 31.02 -28.08
CA ILE A 45 14.41 31.56 -27.18
C ILE A 45 14.77 32.97 -26.69
N SER A 46 16.02 33.20 -26.26
CA SER A 46 16.42 34.48 -25.67
C SER A 46 16.61 35.61 -26.68
N SER A 47 16.78 35.30 -27.97
CA SER A 47 16.83 36.29 -29.05
C SER A 47 15.47 36.58 -29.70
N ASN A 48 14.45 35.75 -29.44
CA ASN A 48 13.10 35.95 -29.95
C ASN A 48 12.32 36.91 -29.04
N SER A 49 11.96 38.08 -29.59
CA SER A 49 11.21 39.12 -28.87
C SER A 49 9.80 38.70 -28.45
N ASP A 50 9.21 37.69 -29.09
CA ASP A 50 7.88 37.16 -28.77
C ASP A 50 7.92 36.06 -27.70
N LEU A 51 9.11 35.69 -27.21
CA LEU A 51 9.32 34.70 -26.14
C LEU A 51 10.01 35.32 -24.92
N SER A 52 10.01 36.65 -24.80
CA SER A 52 10.82 37.37 -23.83
C SER A 52 10.40 37.07 -22.39
N HIS A 53 9.09 36.89 -22.14
CA HIS A 53 8.58 36.52 -20.82
C HIS A 53 8.97 35.07 -20.46
N PHE A 54 8.91 34.15 -21.42
CA PHE A 54 9.33 32.77 -21.19
C PHE A 54 10.85 32.65 -20.95
N ALA A 55 11.65 33.39 -21.73
CA ALA A 55 13.09 33.49 -21.55
C ALA A 55 13.46 34.02 -20.15
N LYS A 56 12.71 35.00 -19.64
CA LYS A 56 12.85 35.56 -18.29
C LYS A 56 12.70 34.47 -17.22
N VAL A 57 11.69 33.61 -17.32
CA VAL A 57 11.48 32.50 -16.37
C VAL A 57 12.58 31.44 -16.47
N ILE A 58 12.95 31.02 -17.68
CA ILE A 58 14.03 30.04 -17.92
C ILE A 58 15.32 30.50 -17.24
N LYS A 59 15.72 31.75 -17.46
CA LYS A 59 16.93 32.33 -16.89
C LYS A 59 16.87 32.42 -15.37
N ALA A 60 15.74 32.87 -14.82
CA ALA A 60 15.57 32.98 -13.38
C ALA A 60 15.69 31.64 -12.66
N CYS A 61 15.22 30.55 -13.28
CA CYS A 61 15.29 29.20 -12.72
C CYS A 61 16.59 28.43 -13.08
N GLY A 62 17.52 29.05 -13.82
CA GLY A 62 18.79 28.43 -14.23
C GLY A 62 18.69 27.40 -15.37
N TYR A 63 17.52 27.24 -16.00
CA TYR A 63 17.33 26.28 -17.10
C TYR A 63 18.02 26.68 -18.41
N ASN A 64 18.49 27.92 -18.50
CA ASN A 64 19.30 28.40 -19.63
C ASN A 64 20.58 27.57 -19.82
N GLU A 65 21.17 27.04 -18.74
CA GLU A 65 22.37 26.20 -18.83
C GLU A 65 22.04 24.85 -19.50
N ALA A 66 20.95 24.21 -19.08
CA ALA A 66 20.48 22.97 -19.70
C ALA A 66 20.14 23.17 -21.18
N LEU A 67 19.36 24.20 -21.51
CA LEU A 67 18.94 24.52 -22.88
C LEU A 67 20.06 25.09 -23.77
N GLY A 68 21.18 25.54 -23.18
CA GLY A 68 22.40 25.91 -23.90
C GLY A 68 23.43 24.77 -24.02
N SER A 69 23.20 23.64 -23.35
CA SER A 69 24.12 22.50 -23.34
C SER A 69 24.00 21.62 -24.61
N SER A 70 24.80 20.56 -24.69
CA SER A 70 24.72 19.56 -25.76
C SER A 70 23.54 18.59 -25.63
N GLN A 71 22.76 18.67 -24.55
CA GLN A 71 21.59 17.81 -24.37
C GLN A 71 20.47 18.16 -25.35
N VAL A 72 19.75 17.15 -25.81
CA VAL A 72 18.68 17.28 -26.80
C VAL A 72 17.31 17.42 -26.13
N PHE A 73 16.58 18.48 -26.47
CA PHE A 73 15.24 18.76 -25.92
C PHE A 73 14.22 19.09 -27.01
N THR A 74 12.95 19.01 -26.64
CA THR A 74 11.88 19.70 -27.35
C THR A 74 11.25 20.72 -26.40
N VAL A 75 11.16 21.97 -26.83
CA VAL A 75 10.63 23.08 -26.02
C VAL A 75 9.33 23.58 -26.62
N PHE A 76 8.31 23.71 -25.80
CA PHE A 76 7.00 24.26 -26.15
C PHE A 76 6.82 25.62 -25.48
N ALA A 77 7.33 26.66 -26.15
CA ALA A 77 7.42 28.00 -25.61
C ALA A 77 6.10 28.77 -25.82
N PRO A 78 5.44 29.28 -24.77
CA PRO A 78 4.28 30.13 -24.95
C PRO A 78 4.72 31.53 -25.42
N THR A 79 3.97 32.12 -26.35
CA THR A 79 4.24 33.47 -26.85
C THR A 79 3.80 34.54 -25.85
N ASP A 80 4.44 35.70 -25.92
CA ASP A 80 4.20 36.83 -25.03
C ASP A 80 2.77 37.40 -25.17
N GLU A 81 2.08 37.10 -26.29
CA GLU A 81 0.68 37.47 -26.53
C GLU A 81 -0.27 36.97 -25.43
N ASN A 82 -0.12 35.72 -24.96
CA ASN A 82 -0.96 35.16 -23.90
C ASN A 82 -0.19 34.64 -22.68
N PHE A 83 1.13 34.74 -22.67
CA PHE A 83 1.93 34.55 -21.45
C PHE A 83 2.50 35.89 -21.01
N THR A 84 1.82 36.53 -20.07
CA THR A 84 2.09 37.92 -19.70
C THR A 84 3.32 38.05 -18.78
N GLU A 85 3.92 39.25 -18.75
CA GLU A 85 5.04 39.54 -17.84
C GLU A 85 4.66 39.30 -16.37
N SER A 86 3.43 39.65 -15.97
CA SER A 86 2.95 39.44 -14.60
C SER A 86 2.87 37.96 -14.24
N GLU A 87 2.55 37.08 -15.19
CA GLU A 87 2.56 35.63 -14.94
C GLU A 87 3.98 35.09 -14.82
N ALA A 88 4.90 35.57 -15.67
CA ALA A 88 6.31 35.24 -15.56
C ALA A 88 6.88 35.65 -14.19
N ASP A 89 6.60 36.87 -13.73
CA ASP A 89 7.04 37.37 -12.42
C ASP A 89 6.42 36.59 -11.25
N SER A 90 5.17 36.17 -11.39
CA SER A 90 4.51 35.31 -10.39
C SER A 90 5.21 33.95 -10.26
N ILE A 91 5.59 33.34 -11.39
CA ILE A 91 6.32 32.06 -11.41
C ILE A 91 7.73 32.22 -10.80
N ILE A 92 8.42 33.31 -11.15
CA ILE A 92 9.76 33.62 -10.58
C ILE A 92 9.67 33.85 -9.07
N THR A 93 8.62 34.51 -8.60
CA THR A 93 8.37 34.71 -7.17
C THR A 93 8.17 33.38 -6.44
N ILE A 94 7.43 32.43 -7.04
CA ILE A 94 7.29 31.06 -6.50
C ILE A 94 8.65 30.37 -6.41
N TYR A 95 9.46 30.43 -7.48
CA TYR A 95 10.80 29.85 -7.51
C TYR A 95 11.66 30.39 -6.36
N GLN A 96 11.81 31.71 -6.27
CA GLN A 96 12.64 32.37 -5.27
C GLN A 96 12.14 32.11 -3.84
N THR A 97 10.83 32.17 -3.62
CA THR A 97 10.22 31.90 -2.30
C THR A 97 10.52 30.48 -1.82
N GLN A 98 10.43 29.48 -2.71
CA GLN A 98 10.70 28.10 -2.36
C GLN A 98 12.20 27.80 -2.21
N LYS A 99 13.06 28.44 -3.01
CA LYS A 99 14.52 28.37 -2.82
C LYS A 99 14.95 28.96 -1.47
N ASN A 100 14.35 30.08 -1.06
CA ASN A 100 14.59 30.68 0.26
C ASN A 100 14.15 29.77 1.43
N LYS A 101 13.28 28.78 1.16
CA LYS A 101 12.87 27.74 2.10
C LYS A 101 13.68 26.44 1.96
N ASN A 102 14.76 26.45 1.19
CA ASN A 102 15.61 25.29 0.88
C ASN A 102 14.87 24.13 0.20
N ILE A 103 13.78 24.40 -0.52
CA ILE A 103 13.14 23.38 -1.38
C ILE A 103 14.08 23.11 -2.56
N LYS A 104 14.36 21.83 -2.81
CA LYS A 104 15.21 21.40 -3.94
C LYS A 104 14.53 21.71 -5.26
N ASP A 105 15.33 21.91 -6.31
CA ASP A 105 14.83 22.23 -7.65
C ASP A 105 13.90 21.14 -8.21
N ALA A 106 14.16 19.87 -7.87
CA ALA A 106 13.32 18.74 -8.25
C ALA A 106 11.88 18.82 -7.68
N ASP A 107 11.66 19.57 -6.60
CA ASP A 107 10.37 19.72 -5.92
C ASP A 107 9.85 21.16 -5.94
N ASN A 108 10.59 22.06 -6.60
CA ASN A 108 10.20 23.46 -6.73
C ASN A 108 9.05 23.57 -7.74
N GLN A 109 7.95 24.21 -7.36
CA GLN A 109 6.75 24.28 -8.19
C GLN A 109 6.95 25.07 -9.49
N ALA A 110 7.75 26.14 -9.48
CA ALA A 110 8.03 26.88 -10.70
C ALA A 110 8.78 26.02 -11.73
N ILE A 111 9.66 25.14 -11.24
CA ILE A 111 10.40 24.20 -12.09
C ILE A 111 9.48 23.06 -12.53
N LYS A 112 8.85 22.36 -11.59
CA LYS A 112 8.08 21.13 -11.86
C LYS A 112 6.74 21.40 -12.55
N GLU A 113 5.98 22.38 -12.07
CA GLU A 113 4.61 22.63 -12.55
C GLU A 113 4.58 23.51 -13.81
N PHE A 114 5.60 24.35 -14.01
CA PHE A 114 5.70 25.21 -15.20
C PHE A 114 6.80 24.79 -16.17
N LEU A 115 8.09 24.97 -15.83
CA LEU A 115 9.17 24.77 -16.82
C LEU A 115 9.23 23.34 -17.36
N GLN A 116 9.27 22.35 -16.48
CA GLN A 116 9.32 20.95 -16.86
C GLN A 116 8.01 20.46 -17.51
N ASN A 117 6.91 21.19 -17.34
CA ASN A 117 5.65 20.94 -18.05
C ASN A 117 5.68 21.45 -19.50
N GLN A 118 6.67 22.26 -19.87
CA GLN A 118 6.83 22.89 -21.19
C GLN A 118 8.03 22.32 -21.98
N ILE A 119 8.81 21.43 -21.37
CA ILE A 119 10.04 20.88 -21.94
C ILE A 119 9.98 19.35 -21.89
N ALA A 120 10.33 18.71 -23.01
CA ALA A 120 10.49 17.27 -23.12
C ALA A 120 11.94 16.91 -23.46
N ARG A 121 12.38 15.71 -23.11
CA ARG A 121 13.70 15.18 -23.54
C ARG A 121 13.57 14.59 -24.93
N TYR A 122 14.65 14.66 -25.72
CA TYR A 122 14.69 14.19 -27.12
C TYR A 122 13.89 15.06 -28.09
N ASN A 123 14.04 14.77 -29.38
CA ASN A 123 13.37 15.47 -30.46
C ASN A 123 12.00 14.86 -30.74
N TYR A 124 10.95 15.68 -30.66
CA TYR A 124 9.62 15.36 -31.15
C TYR A 124 9.25 16.34 -32.24
N SER A 125 8.87 15.83 -33.41
CA SER A 125 8.45 16.63 -34.56
C SER A 125 7.08 16.17 -35.04
N ILE A 126 6.35 17.06 -35.70
CA ILE A 126 5.12 16.70 -36.40
C ILE A 126 5.51 16.05 -37.73
N ALA A 127 5.63 14.72 -37.75
CA ALA A 127 6.07 13.94 -38.93
C ALA A 127 4.94 13.59 -39.93
N SER A 128 3.76 14.22 -39.79
CA SER A 128 2.51 14.03 -40.55
C SER A 128 1.53 12.95 -40.03
N LYS A 129 0.25 13.37 -39.94
CA LYS A 129 -0.97 12.71 -39.44
C LYS A 129 -0.80 11.64 -38.34
N GLY A 130 -0.62 12.09 -37.10
CA GLY A 130 -0.68 11.26 -35.90
C GLY A 130 -1.14 12.03 -34.66
N LYS A 131 -1.47 11.28 -33.60
CA LYS A 131 -1.56 11.79 -32.22
C LYS A 131 -0.48 11.08 -31.42
N ASP A 132 0.50 11.84 -30.94
CA ASP A 132 1.58 11.30 -30.11
C ASP A 132 1.39 11.77 -28.67
N SER A 133 1.65 10.88 -27.71
CA SER A 133 1.72 11.26 -26.30
C SER A 133 3.18 11.49 -25.94
N ILE A 134 3.50 12.71 -25.52
CA ILE A 134 4.85 13.12 -25.14
C ILE A 134 4.95 13.12 -23.62
N ILE A 135 6.03 12.52 -23.11
CA ILE A 135 6.40 12.59 -21.70
C ILE A 135 7.21 13.86 -21.47
N MET A 136 6.65 14.75 -20.67
CA MET A 136 7.27 16.00 -20.26
C MET A 136 8.33 15.74 -19.19
N MET A 137 9.25 16.69 -18.96
CA MET A 137 10.34 16.54 -17.99
C MET A 137 9.83 16.34 -16.54
N ASN A 138 8.60 16.74 -16.24
CA ASN A 138 7.96 16.51 -14.94
C ASN A 138 7.24 15.16 -14.85
N GLY A 139 7.30 14.34 -15.91
CA GLY A 139 6.66 13.02 -16.00
C GLY A 139 5.21 13.06 -16.49
N LYS A 140 4.62 14.24 -16.73
CA LYS A 140 3.25 14.35 -17.26
C LYS A 140 3.20 13.95 -18.73
N TYR A 141 2.06 13.42 -19.15
CA TYR A 141 1.79 13.06 -20.53
C TYR A 141 0.95 14.16 -21.20
N GLU A 142 1.45 14.69 -22.31
CA GLU A 142 0.73 15.70 -23.11
C GLU A 142 0.58 15.24 -24.54
N VAL A 143 -0.58 15.53 -25.14
CA VAL A 143 -0.89 15.07 -26.50
C VAL A 143 -0.41 16.10 -27.52
N LEU A 144 0.44 15.65 -28.44
CA LEU A 144 0.83 16.36 -29.66
C LEU A 144 -0.07 15.95 -30.81
N THR A 145 -0.63 16.96 -31.49
CA THR A 145 -1.38 16.84 -32.73
C THR A 145 -0.79 17.79 -33.77
N PRO A 146 -1.22 17.72 -35.05
CA PRO A 146 -0.73 18.64 -36.07
C PRO A 146 -0.95 20.13 -35.78
N THR A 147 -1.91 20.48 -34.92
CA THR A 147 -2.29 21.89 -34.65
C THR A 147 -2.26 22.25 -33.17
N THR A 148 -2.10 21.28 -32.26
CA THR A 148 -2.14 21.54 -30.82
C THR A 148 -1.14 20.71 -30.05
N PHE A 149 -0.68 21.25 -28.92
CA PHE A 149 0.05 20.50 -27.91
C PHE A 149 -0.54 20.77 -26.51
N GLY A 150 -0.86 19.71 -25.75
CA GLY A 150 -1.52 19.84 -24.44
C GLY A 150 -2.83 20.65 -24.50
N GLY A 151 -3.55 20.51 -25.62
CA GLY A 151 -4.76 21.28 -25.93
C GLY A 151 -4.53 22.75 -26.32
N GLN A 152 -3.29 23.26 -26.31
CA GLN A 152 -2.95 24.62 -26.71
C GLN A 152 -2.62 24.67 -28.20
N GLY A 153 -3.06 25.71 -28.91
CA GLY A 153 -2.75 25.89 -30.33
C GLY A 153 -1.27 26.14 -30.58
N ILE A 154 -0.74 25.54 -31.64
CA ILE A 154 0.65 25.71 -32.10
C ILE A 154 0.71 26.87 -33.11
N ASN A 155 1.66 27.78 -32.92
CA ASN A 155 1.89 28.94 -33.79
C ASN A 155 2.99 28.66 -34.80
N GLN A 156 4.13 28.14 -34.33
CA GLN A 156 5.22 27.64 -35.16
C GLN A 156 5.62 26.25 -34.67
N SER A 157 5.77 25.33 -35.61
CA SER A 157 6.14 23.94 -35.36
C SER A 157 7.50 23.60 -35.96
N ASN A 158 8.17 22.61 -35.38
CA ASN A 158 9.37 21.98 -35.95
C ASN A 158 10.53 22.97 -36.21
N LEU A 159 10.71 24.01 -35.39
CA LEU A 159 11.88 24.90 -35.50
C LEU A 159 13.11 24.13 -35.04
N LEU A 160 13.92 23.66 -35.99
CA LEU A 160 15.08 22.81 -35.72
C LEU A 160 16.29 23.66 -35.31
N GLU A 161 16.66 23.56 -34.04
CA GLU A 161 17.82 24.23 -33.44
C GLU A 161 18.99 23.25 -33.25
N LYS A 162 20.16 23.77 -32.87
CA LYS A 162 21.40 22.98 -32.71
C LYS A 162 21.25 21.78 -31.77
N ASN A 163 20.51 21.95 -30.68
CA ASN A 163 20.34 20.97 -29.63
C ASN A 163 18.86 20.63 -29.37
N GLY A 164 18.00 20.76 -30.39
CA GLY A 164 16.62 20.32 -30.23
C GLY A 164 15.61 20.92 -31.19
N ILE A 165 14.33 20.81 -30.82
CA ILE A 165 13.20 21.38 -31.55
C ILE A 165 12.46 22.40 -30.69
N LEU A 166 12.18 23.57 -31.26
CA LEU A 166 11.35 24.60 -30.66
C LEU A 166 9.96 24.62 -31.32
N PHE A 167 8.93 24.66 -30.48
CA PHE A 167 7.57 24.99 -30.83
C PHE A 167 7.21 26.30 -30.14
N THR A 168 6.46 27.15 -30.82
CA THR A 168 5.78 28.29 -30.19
C THR A 168 4.29 27.99 -30.05
N LEU A 169 3.73 28.28 -28.88
CA LEU A 169 2.35 28.01 -28.52
C LEU A 169 1.61 29.31 -28.25
N ASN A 170 0.31 29.32 -28.54
CA ASN A 170 -0.57 30.43 -28.16
C ASN A 170 -0.57 30.66 -26.65
N ASN A 171 -0.56 29.60 -25.85
CA ASN A 171 -0.69 29.66 -24.39
C ASN A 171 0.26 28.67 -23.73
N LYS A 172 0.55 28.88 -22.44
CA LYS A 172 1.26 27.89 -21.62
C LYS A 172 0.43 26.61 -21.46
N ILE A 173 1.09 25.45 -21.40
CA ILE A 173 0.40 24.19 -21.11
C ILE A 173 -0.10 24.24 -19.67
N ARG A 174 -1.35 23.82 -19.48
CA ARG A 174 -1.98 23.79 -18.15
C ARG A 174 -1.43 22.63 -17.34
N TYR A 175 -0.90 22.92 -16.16
CA TYR A 175 -0.50 21.89 -15.22
C TYR A 175 -1.73 21.11 -14.70
N SER A 176 -1.68 19.79 -14.82
CA SER A 176 -2.69 18.87 -14.27
C SER A 176 -2.05 18.08 -13.12
N PRO A 177 -2.41 18.37 -11.85
CA PRO A 177 -1.81 17.68 -10.71
C PRO A 177 -2.24 16.21 -10.68
N ASN A 178 -1.35 15.32 -10.22
CA ASN A 178 -1.78 13.99 -9.77
C ASN A 178 -2.53 14.11 -8.44
N ILE A 179 -3.13 13.00 -7.98
CA ILE A 179 -3.90 12.96 -6.74
C ILE A 179 -3.09 13.52 -5.57
N TYR A 180 -1.84 13.06 -5.41
CA TYR A 180 -0.99 13.52 -4.31
C TYR A 180 -0.72 15.04 -4.34
N GLU A 181 -0.40 15.58 -5.52
CA GLU A 181 -0.22 17.02 -5.74
C GLU A 181 -1.52 17.80 -5.51
N TYR A 182 -2.66 17.25 -5.93
CA TYR A 182 -3.96 17.87 -5.77
C TYR A 182 -4.32 18.05 -4.29
N LEU A 183 -4.00 17.09 -3.42
CA LEU A 183 -4.27 17.19 -1.97
C LEU A 183 -3.68 18.47 -1.36
N ARG A 184 -2.50 18.90 -1.82
CA ARG A 184 -1.85 20.16 -1.37
C ARG A 184 -2.51 21.42 -1.92
N SER A 185 -3.23 21.33 -3.03
CA SER A 185 -3.89 22.48 -3.66
C SER A 185 -5.25 22.83 -3.05
N ASP A 186 -5.87 21.88 -2.34
CA ASP A 186 -7.20 22.06 -1.75
C ASP A 186 -7.10 22.23 -0.22
N LYS A 187 -7.36 23.44 0.27
CA LYS A 187 -7.34 23.81 1.69
C LYS A 187 -8.27 22.95 2.57
N ASP A 188 -9.30 22.33 1.99
CA ASP A 188 -10.22 21.47 2.75
C ASP A 188 -9.62 20.07 2.98
N LEU A 189 -8.46 19.77 2.39
CA LEU A 189 -7.73 18.49 2.46
C LEU A 189 -6.35 18.62 3.13
N ASP A 190 -6.04 19.76 3.75
CA ASP A 190 -4.75 20.03 4.41
C ASP A 190 -4.35 18.94 5.41
N SER A 191 -5.29 18.37 6.17
CA SER A 191 -5.00 17.34 7.16
C SER A 191 -4.48 16.05 6.52
N VAL A 192 -5.12 15.58 5.44
CA VAL A 192 -4.66 14.39 4.72
C VAL A 192 -3.39 14.68 3.92
N SER A 193 -3.29 15.86 3.32
CA SER A 193 -2.11 16.32 2.59
C SER A 193 -0.88 16.35 3.48
N THR A 194 -0.98 17.00 4.64
CA THR A 194 0.09 17.08 5.65
C THR A 194 0.51 15.69 6.08
N PHE A 195 -0.45 14.79 6.33
CA PHE A 195 -0.12 13.42 6.72
C PHE A 195 0.70 12.69 5.66
N PHE A 196 0.38 12.82 4.36
CA PHE A 196 1.26 12.25 3.34
C PHE A 196 2.64 12.94 3.33
N HIS A 197 2.68 14.27 3.33
CA HIS A 197 3.93 15.02 3.23
C HIS A 197 4.89 14.81 4.43
N ASP A 198 4.37 14.53 5.63
CA ASP A 198 5.18 14.22 6.82
C ASP A 198 6.06 12.95 6.65
N PHE A 199 5.72 12.09 5.69
CA PHE A 199 6.45 10.84 5.39
C PHE A 199 7.36 10.95 4.18
N ASN A 200 7.48 12.14 3.59
CA ASN A 200 8.47 12.41 2.58
C ASN A 200 9.88 12.39 3.18
N LYS A 201 10.77 11.61 2.56
CA LYS A 201 12.18 11.56 2.91
C LYS A 201 13.02 11.49 1.65
N TYR A 202 14.06 12.31 1.56
CA TYR A 202 15.08 12.12 0.53
C TYR A 202 15.96 10.94 0.89
N GLU A 203 16.06 9.98 -0.02
CA GLU A 203 17.01 8.88 0.07
C GLU A 203 18.15 9.10 -0.95
N PHE A 204 19.35 8.74 -0.53
CA PHE A 204 20.56 8.80 -1.36
C PHE A 204 20.62 7.59 -2.30
N ASP A 205 20.90 7.83 -3.57
CA ASP A 205 21.05 6.79 -4.59
C ASP A 205 22.51 6.71 -5.05
N ALA A 206 23.25 5.81 -4.42
CA ALA A 206 24.65 5.55 -4.74
C ALA A 206 24.87 5.16 -6.22
N GLY A 207 23.93 4.40 -6.80
CA GLY A 207 24.07 3.87 -8.16
C GLY A 207 23.91 4.93 -9.24
N ARG A 208 23.19 6.01 -8.94
CA ARG A 208 23.02 7.17 -9.83
C ARG A 208 23.99 8.32 -9.53
N SER A 209 24.71 8.24 -8.41
CA SER A 209 25.66 9.26 -7.98
C SER A 209 27.03 9.05 -8.64
N VAL A 210 27.82 10.11 -8.77
CA VAL A 210 29.18 10.04 -9.31
C VAL A 210 30.15 9.71 -8.17
N PRO A 211 30.76 8.51 -8.15
CA PRO A 211 31.68 8.13 -7.08
C PRO A 211 32.96 8.98 -7.13
N GLY A 212 33.41 9.40 -5.96
CA GLY A 212 34.69 10.04 -5.71
C GLY A 212 35.64 9.14 -4.92
N ASP A 213 36.51 9.74 -4.13
CA ASP A 213 37.53 9.03 -3.36
C ASP A 213 36.94 8.17 -2.23
N ILE A 214 37.68 7.14 -1.85
CA ILE A 214 37.36 6.35 -0.65
C ILE A 214 38.02 7.02 0.55
N VAL A 215 37.20 7.51 1.48
CA VAL A 215 37.67 8.11 2.75
C VAL A 215 37.17 7.23 3.89
N ASN A 216 38.08 6.73 4.72
CA ASN A 216 37.76 5.85 5.86
C ASN A 216 36.95 4.58 5.50
N GLY A 217 37.24 3.99 4.33
CA GLY A 217 36.55 2.79 3.86
C GLY A 217 35.12 3.02 3.35
N GLN A 218 34.69 4.28 3.22
CA GLN A 218 33.42 4.66 2.59
C GLN A 218 33.67 5.47 1.31
N THR A 219 32.96 5.14 0.24
CA THR A 219 32.96 5.91 -1.00
C THR A 219 32.35 7.28 -0.76
N THR A 220 33.11 8.35 -1.02
CA THR A 220 32.57 9.71 -1.13
C THR A 220 32.01 9.92 -2.54
N TYR A 221 31.15 10.92 -2.74
CA TYR A 221 30.52 11.19 -4.04
C TYR A 221 30.80 12.62 -4.46
N LEU A 222 31.28 12.78 -5.69
CA LEU A 222 31.55 14.09 -6.32
C LEU A 222 30.23 14.80 -6.66
N ASP A 223 29.22 14.02 -7.04
CA ASP A 223 27.86 14.47 -7.28
C ASP A 223 26.88 13.43 -6.75
N SER A 224 26.06 13.84 -5.77
CA SER A 224 25.13 12.97 -5.07
C SER A 224 23.72 13.10 -5.63
N VAL A 225 23.18 12.00 -6.15
CA VAL A 225 21.77 11.91 -6.54
C VAL A 225 20.94 11.50 -5.33
N THR A 226 19.88 12.25 -5.08
CA THR A 226 18.86 11.91 -4.08
C THR A 226 17.48 11.91 -4.72
N TYR A 227 16.59 11.05 -4.25
CA TYR A 227 15.20 11.01 -4.71
C TYR A 227 14.24 11.09 -3.53
N LEU A 228 13.06 11.66 -3.76
CA LEU A 228 12.01 11.77 -2.76
C LEU A 228 11.27 10.43 -2.66
N LYS A 229 11.25 9.84 -1.47
CA LYS A 229 10.49 8.63 -1.17
C LYS A 229 9.42 8.93 -0.13
N ASN A 230 8.28 8.28 -0.26
CA ASN A 230 7.21 8.34 0.72
C ASN A 230 6.71 6.93 1.02
N ILE A 231 6.92 6.49 2.26
CA ILE A 231 6.60 5.12 2.67
C ILE A 231 5.10 4.85 2.76
N LEU A 232 4.24 5.88 2.74
CA LEU A 232 2.79 5.66 2.80
C LEU A 232 2.26 5.06 1.50
N PHE A 233 2.95 5.24 0.37
CA PHE A 233 2.52 4.68 -0.91
C PHE A 233 2.58 3.14 -0.92
N ASP A 234 3.40 2.52 -0.06
CA ASP A 234 3.38 1.06 0.16
C ASP A 234 2.05 0.55 0.77
N TYR A 235 1.28 1.43 1.42
CA TYR A 235 0.02 1.08 2.09
C TYR A 235 -1.23 1.40 1.27
N VAL A 236 -1.16 2.39 0.38
CA VAL A 236 -2.34 2.91 -0.33
C VAL A 236 -2.19 2.96 -1.85
N GLY A 237 -0.98 2.80 -2.40
CA GLY A 237 -0.69 2.95 -3.83
C GLY A 237 0.05 4.26 -4.16
N GLU A 238 0.69 4.29 -5.33
CA GLU A 238 1.56 5.38 -5.78
C GLU A 238 0.76 6.57 -6.33
N LEU A 239 0.12 7.32 -5.45
CA LEU A 239 -0.71 8.50 -5.80
C LEU A 239 0.09 9.65 -6.44
N ASN A 240 1.41 9.63 -6.33
CA ASN A 240 2.35 10.60 -6.88
C ASN A 240 2.92 10.21 -8.26
N SER A 241 2.54 9.05 -8.81
CA SER A 241 3.03 8.53 -10.09
C SER A 241 1.94 8.57 -11.16
N GLU A 242 2.33 8.87 -12.41
CA GLU A 242 1.44 8.82 -13.58
C GLU A 242 1.29 7.40 -14.15
N ASP A 243 2.07 6.43 -13.67
CA ASP A 243 2.08 5.06 -14.19
C ASP A 243 0.81 4.27 -13.84
N SER A 244 -0.05 4.82 -12.98
CA SER A 244 -1.28 4.16 -12.55
C SER A 244 -2.40 5.15 -12.26
N THR A 245 -3.62 4.78 -12.64
CA THR A 245 -4.80 5.58 -12.38
C THR A 245 -5.52 5.12 -11.11
N TYR A 246 -5.84 6.05 -10.22
CA TYR A 246 -6.50 5.78 -8.94
C TYR A 246 -7.74 6.64 -8.73
N TRP A 247 -8.68 6.16 -7.94
CA TRP A 247 -9.67 7.00 -7.27
C TRP A 247 -9.36 7.03 -5.78
N MET A 248 -9.32 8.21 -5.17
CA MET A 248 -9.08 8.36 -3.73
C MET A 248 -10.27 9.05 -3.07
N VAL A 249 -10.88 8.39 -2.08
CA VAL A 249 -11.84 9.04 -1.18
C VAL A 249 -11.07 9.86 -0.14
N ALA A 250 -11.00 11.16 -0.33
CA ALA A 250 -10.24 12.05 0.54
C ALA A 250 -11.18 12.67 1.59
N PRO A 251 -10.98 12.43 2.90
CA PRO A 251 -11.76 13.10 3.93
C PRO A 251 -11.42 14.59 3.96
N THR A 252 -12.44 15.44 4.11
CA THR A 252 -12.22 16.85 4.49
C THR A 252 -11.58 16.96 5.88
N ASN A 253 -10.94 18.09 6.18
CA ASN A 253 -10.33 18.34 7.51
C ASN A 253 -11.31 18.07 8.66
N ALA A 254 -12.57 18.48 8.54
CA ALA A 254 -13.60 18.23 9.56
C ALA A 254 -13.89 16.73 9.76
N VAL A 255 -13.93 15.95 8.67
CA VAL A 255 -14.10 14.50 8.73
C VAL A 255 -12.86 13.84 9.33
N TRP A 256 -11.68 14.27 8.91
CA TRP A 256 -10.40 13.79 9.43
C TRP A 256 -10.33 13.96 10.94
N ASP A 257 -10.62 15.14 11.47
CA ASP A 257 -10.55 15.43 12.90
C ASP A 257 -11.52 14.57 13.69
N LYS A 258 -12.77 14.42 13.20
CA LYS A 258 -13.77 13.52 13.79
C LYS A 258 -13.24 12.08 13.88
N LEU A 259 -12.70 11.56 12.78
CA LEU A 259 -12.21 10.18 12.72
C LEU A 259 -10.97 9.98 13.58
N ILE A 260 -10.06 10.97 13.68
CA ILE A 260 -8.92 10.88 14.57
C ILE A 260 -9.36 10.79 16.03
N THR A 261 -10.31 11.63 16.45
CA THR A 261 -10.88 11.56 17.80
C THR A 261 -11.49 10.18 18.08
N GLU A 262 -12.21 9.61 17.10
CA GLU A 262 -12.82 8.30 17.23
C GLU A 262 -11.80 7.15 17.22
N TYR A 263 -10.77 7.22 16.37
CA TYR A 263 -9.89 6.09 16.09
C TYR A 263 -8.70 6.00 17.03
N LYS A 264 -8.21 7.13 17.55
CA LYS A 264 -7.05 7.20 18.44
C LYS A 264 -7.16 6.27 19.67
N PRO A 265 -8.32 6.13 20.35
CA PRO A 265 -8.47 5.22 21.49
C PRO A 265 -8.19 3.74 21.18
N TYR A 266 -8.43 3.26 19.95
CA TYR A 266 -8.15 1.87 19.57
C TYR A 266 -6.65 1.53 19.56
N PHE A 267 -5.80 2.55 19.41
CA PHE A 267 -4.33 2.41 19.33
C PHE A 267 -3.64 2.91 20.60
N ASN A 268 -4.26 2.72 21.77
CA ASN A 268 -3.63 3.03 23.06
C ASN A 268 -2.67 1.90 23.48
N TYR A 269 -1.37 2.17 23.47
CA TYR A 269 -0.33 1.22 23.90
C TYR A 269 -0.01 1.39 25.39
N ASP A 270 0.57 0.36 26.02
CA ASP A 270 1.08 0.48 27.38
C ASP A 270 2.29 1.43 27.49
N ASN A 271 2.62 1.85 28.71
CA ASN A 271 3.64 2.86 28.96
C ASN A 271 5.08 2.44 28.62
N THR A 272 5.34 1.14 28.47
CA THR A 272 6.68 0.60 28.19
C THR A 272 6.99 0.53 26.69
N VAL A 273 5.98 0.70 25.84
CA VAL A 273 6.16 0.69 24.38
C VAL A 273 6.94 1.93 23.92
N ASN A 274 8.09 1.70 23.28
CA ASN A 274 8.91 2.77 22.72
C ASN A 274 8.15 3.55 21.65
N LYS A 275 8.22 4.89 21.70
CA LYS A 275 7.51 5.80 20.79
C LYS A 275 5.99 5.57 20.70
N ARG A 276 5.37 5.09 21.78
CA ARG A 276 3.93 4.78 21.82
C ARG A 276 3.02 5.89 21.26
N ASP A 277 3.31 7.16 21.57
CA ASP A 277 2.46 8.28 21.15
C ASP A 277 2.59 8.50 19.64
N SER A 278 3.80 8.30 19.09
CA SER A 278 4.04 8.31 17.65
C SER A 278 3.36 7.14 16.96
N LEU A 279 3.37 5.93 17.54
CA LEU A 279 2.67 4.76 16.99
C LEU A 279 1.14 4.96 17.01
N GLN A 280 0.59 5.45 18.13
CA GLN A 280 -0.83 5.76 18.24
C GLN A 280 -1.26 6.79 17.17
N ASN A 281 -0.50 7.88 17.02
CA ASN A 281 -0.75 8.90 16.02
C ASN A 281 -0.61 8.33 14.59
N LEU A 282 0.39 7.50 14.32
CA LEU A 282 0.59 6.86 13.03
C LEU A 282 -0.58 5.94 12.66
N TYR A 283 -0.92 4.99 13.53
CA TYR A 283 -1.91 3.96 13.19
C TYR A 283 -3.34 4.49 13.20
N SER A 284 -3.67 5.48 14.03
CA SER A 284 -4.97 6.18 13.93
C SER A 284 -5.14 6.91 12.60
N LYS A 285 -4.09 7.56 12.09
CA LYS A 285 -4.11 8.22 10.77
C LYS A 285 -4.08 7.22 9.62
N LEU A 286 -3.27 6.16 9.71
CA LEU A 286 -3.27 5.06 8.74
C LEU A 286 -4.63 4.37 8.66
N ALA A 287 -5.32 4.19 9.79
CA ALA A 287 -6.66 3.62 9.84
C ALA A 287 -7.70 4.44 9.05
N ILE A 288 -7.48 5.75 8.88
CA ILE A 288 -8.35 6.60 8.05
C ILE A 288 -8.04 6.42 6.57
N ILE A 289 -6.76 6.41 6.17
CA ILE A 289 -6.39 6.39 4.74
C ILE A 289 -6.33 4.98 4.14
N ARG A 290 -6.09 3.94 4.94
CA ARG A 290 -6.18 2.56 4.45
C ARG A 290 -7.63 2.23 4.18
N GLY A 291 -7.92 1.82 2.94
CA GLY A 291 -9.29 1.62 2.47
C GLY A 291 -9.81 2.71 1.54
N THR A 292 -9.10 3.84 1.38
CA THR A 292 -9.65 4.99 0.63
C THR A 292 -9.19 5.08 -0.82
N VAL A 293 -8.14 4.35 -1.20
CA VAL A 293 -7.57 4.39 -2.55
C VAL A 293 -7.97 3.14 -3.33
N PHE A 294 -8.39 3.34 -4.58
CA PHE A 294 -8.95 2.34 -5.47
C PHE A 294 -8.23 2.40 -6.82
N SER A 295 -7.43 1.38 -7.16
CA SER A 295 -6.77 1.30 -8.47
C SER A 295 -7.80 1.01 -9.56
N ARG A 296 -7.75 1.76 -10.67
CA ARG A 296 -8.61 1.54 -11.84
C ARG A 296 -8.28 0.27 -12.62
N THR A 297 -7.10 -0.29 -12.42
CA THR A 297 -6.71 -1.61 -12.96
C THR A 297 -7.55 -2.73 -12.37
N GLN A 298 -7.80 -2.69 -11.06
CA GLN A 298 -8.62 -3.70 -10.36
C GLN A 298 -10.11 -3.36 -10.40
N ASN A 299 -10.44 -2.07 -10.37
CA ASN A 299 -11.79 -1.56 -10.37
C ASN A 299 -12.18 -1.09 -11.77
N THR A 300 -12.43 -2.01 -12.70
CA THR A 300 -12.93 -1.64 -14.04
C THR A 300 -14.31 -0.99 -13.98
N ASP A 301 -14.76 -0.32 -15.05
CA ASP A 301 -16.10 0.30 -15.10
C ASP A 301 -17.23 -0.68 -14.80
N LYS A 302 -17.05 -1.96 -15.16
CA LYS A 302 -18.00 -3.03 -14.87
C LYS A 302 -17.90 -3.51 -13.42
N ALA A 303 -16.68 -3.79 -12.94
CA ALA A 303 -16.47 -4.35 -11.59
C ALA A 303 -16.91 -3.37 -10.49
N ILE A 304 -16.58 -2.08 -10.67
CA ILE A 304 -16.85 -1.04 -9.67
C ILE A 304 -18.34 -0.75 -9.46
N GLN A 305 -19.23 -1.20 -10.35
CA GLN A 305 -20.69 -1.07 -10.14
C GLN A 305 -21.18 -2.00 -9.02
N ASP A 306 -20.57 -3.18 -8.89
CA ASP A 306 -20.90 -4.16 -7.85
C ASP A 306 -20.13 -3.87 -6.57
N SER A 307 -18.80 -3.82 -6.66
CA SER A 307 -17.91 -3.70 -5.52
C SER A 307 -16.69 -2.84 -5.84
N ALA A 308 -16.32 -1.94 -4.93
CA ALA A 308 -15.06 -1.22 -4.98
C ALA A 308 -14.00 -1.93 -4.09
N LEU A 309 -12.89 -2.32 -4.69
CA LEU A 309 -11.74 -2.94 -4.04
C LEU A 309 -10.67 -1.88 -3.77
N SER A 310 -10.44 -1.56 -2.50
CA SER A 310 -9.32 -0.71 -2.13
C SER A 310 -8.00 -1.41 -2.44
N THR A 311 -6.92 -0.65 -2.64
CA THR A 311 -5.55 -1.17 -2.77
C THR A 311 -5.09 -1.96 -1.54
N SER A 312 -5.75 -1.78 -0.39
CA SER A 312 -5.54 -2.60 0.82
C SER A 312 -6.34 -3.92 0.83
N ALA A 313 -7.18 -4.18 -0.17
CA ALA A 313 -8.01 -5.39 -0.22
C ALA A 313 -7.20 -6.65 -0.52
N ILE A 314 -7.50 -7.72 0.21
CA ILE A 314 -6.92 -9.04 -0.01
C ILE A 314 -7.74 -9.78 -1.07
N SER A 315 -7.04 -10.32 -2.07
CA SER A 315 -7.64 -11.12 -3.13
C SER A 315 -8.40 -12.32 -2.56
N TYR A 316 -9.48 -12.73 -3.21
CA TYR A 316 -10.35 -13.82 -2.75
C TYR A 316 -9.56 -15.08 -2.35
N LEU A 317 -8.60 -15.49 -3.18
CA LEU A 317 -7.80 -16.70 -2.95
C LEU A 317 -6.95 -16.64 -1.67
N ASN A 318 -6.54 -15.44 -1.24
CA ASN A 318 -5.68 -15.25 -0.07
C ASN A 318 -6.46 -14.99 1.22
N ARG A 319 -7.79 -14.75 1.16
CA ARG A 319 -8.60 -14.44 2.34
C ARG A 319 -8.63 -15.57 3.36
N LYS A 320 -8.74 -16.82 2.91
CA LYS A 320 -8.70 -17.97 3.84
C LYS A 320 -7.39 -18.00 4.63
N MET A 321 -6.26 -17.77 3.96
CA MET A 321 -4.94 -17.78 4.62
C MET A 321 -4.74 -16.57 5.56
N ILE A 322 -5.22 -15.38 5.20
CA ILE A 322 -4.97 -14.15 5.97
C ILE A 322 -6.03 -13.91 7.05
N TYR A 323 -7.31 -14.16 6.75
CA TYR A 323 -8.45 -13.89 7.63
C TYR A 323 -9.06 -15.15 8.26
N GLY A 324 -8.64 -16.34 7.84
CA GLY A 324 -9.24 -17.62 8.26
C GLY A 324 -10.60 -17.91 7.61
N SER A 325 -11.08 -17.06 6.68
CA SER A 325 -12.35 -17.26 5.97
C SER A 325 -12.36 -16.52 4.63
N TYR A 326 -13.01 -17.10 3.62
CA TYR A 326 -13.25 -16.46 2.32
C TYR A 326 -14.31 -15.35 2.38
N ASP A 327 -15.19 -15.40 3.38
CA ASP A 327 -16.35 -14.50 3.50
C ASP A 327 -16.00 -13.15 4.13
N LEU A 328 -14.81 -13.03 4.73
CA LEU A 328 -14.33 -11.79 5.30
C LEU A 328 -13.79 -10.87 4.19
N LYS A 329 -14.57 -9.84 3.87
CA LYS A 329 -14.37 -8.91 2.75
C LYS A 329 -13.77 -7.57 3.19
N TYR A 330 -12.79 -7.56 4.10
CA TYR A 330 -12.19 -6.29 4.53
C TYR A 330 -11.59 -5.52 3.34
N TYR A 331 -11.74 -4.20 3.36
CA TYR A 331 -11.35 -3.26 2.31
C TYR A 331 -12.02 -3.49 0.93
N GLN A 332 -13.09 -4.31 0.88
CA GLN A 332 -14.02 -4.40 -0.25
C GLN A 332 -15.36 -3.78 0.16
N PHE A 333 -15.84 -2.82 -0.63
CA PHE A 333 -17.07 -2.07 -0.37
C PHE A 333 -18.12 -2.39 -1.44
N GLU A 334 -19.19 -3.06 -1.04
CA GLU A 334 -20.31 -3.42 -1.92
C GLU A 334 -21.18 -2.19 -2.22
N HIS A 335 -21.77 -2.15 -3.41
CA HIS A 335 -22.65 -1.09 -3.89
C HIS A 335 -22.08 0.33 -3.69
N PRO A 336 -20.86 0.61 -4.18
CA PRO A 336 -20.10 1.79 -3.76
C PRO A 336 -20.74 3.13 -4.14
N PHE A 337 -21.66 3.17 -5.11
CA PHE A 337 -22.39 4.37 -5.53
C PHE A 337 -23.78 4.52 -4.89
N ALA A 338 -24.35 3.44 -4.32
CA ALA A 338 -25.67 3.45 -3.70
C ALA A 338 -25.70 4.35 -2.46
N SER A 339 -26.89 4.63 -1.91
CA SER A 339 -26.99 5.39 -0.66
C SER A 339 -26.20 4.70 0.45
N GLY A 340 -25.31 5.44 1.12
CA GLY A 340 -24.39 4.88 2.12
C GLY A 340 -23.16 4.17 1.56
N GLY A 341 -23.01 4.05 0.23
CA GLY A 341 -21.81 3.51 -0.41
C GLY A 341 -20.59 4.44 -0.26
N VAL A 342 -19.40 3.86 -0.44
CA VAL A 342 -18.11 4.57 -0.21
C VAL A 342 -17.89 5.81 -1.10
N PHE A 343 -18.53 5.87 -2.28
CA PHE A 343 -18.48 7.03 -3.19
C PHE A 343 -19.74 7.91 -3.11
N ASN A 344 -20.70 7.56 -2.25
CA ASN A 344 -21.95 8.28 -2.16
C ASN A 344 -21.75 9.67 -1.54
N GLY A 345 -22.21 10.72 -2.25
CA GLY A 345 -22.13 12.11 -1.78
C GLY A 345 -20.73 12.74 -1.85
N THR A 346 -19.75 12.11 -2.50
CA THR A 346 -18.43 12.71 -2.72
C THR A 346 -18.48 13.77 -3.83
N LYS A 347 -17.57 14.74 -3.77
CA LYS A 347 -17.30 15.69 -4.87
C LYS A 347 -16.06 15.23 -5.63
N ASP A 348 -16.19 15.08 -6.93
CA ASP A 348 -15.13 14.57 -7.79
C ASP A 348 -14.26 15.71 -8.34
N TYR A 349 -12.95 15.53 -8.27
CA TYR A 349 -11.94 16.42 -8.84
C TYR A 349 -10.99 15.60 -9.70
N GLN A 350 -10.88 15.98 -10.98
CA GLN A 350 -10.03 15.29 -11.94
C GLN A 350 -8.55 15.63 -11.70
N CYS A 351 -7.71 14.60 -11.77
CA CYS A 351 -6.26 14.64 -11.63
C CYS A 351 -5.63 13.92 -12.82
N SER A 352 -4.35 14.16 -13.11
CA SER A 352 -3.66 13.52 -14.23
C SER A 352 -3.59 11.99 -14.10
N ASN A 353 -3.54 11.48 -12.86
CA ASN A 353 -3.55 10.04 -12.56
C ASN A 353 -4.85 9.58 -11.88
N GLY A 354 -5.98 10.25 -12.14
CA GLY A 354 -7.30 9.76 -11.75
C GLY A 354 -8.19 10.79 -11.06
N ILE A 355 -8.84 10.42 -9.94
CA ILE A 355 -9.89 11.26 -9.32
C ILE A 355 -9.71 11.35 -7.81
N VAL A 356 -9.73 12.57 -7.28
CA VAL A 356 -9.99 12.82 -5.86
C VAL A 356 -11.50 12.93 -5.63
N LYS A 357 -12.03 12.02 -4.83
CA LYS A 357 -13.43 11.98 -4.36
C LYS A 357 -13.49 12.61 -2.97
N LYS A 358 -13.57 13.94 -2.91
CA LYS A 358 -13.60 14.70 -1.65
C LYS A 358 -14.87 14.38 -0.88
N SER A 359 -14.74 13.97 0.38
CA SER A 359 -15.84 13.51 1.21
C SER A 359 -16.05 14.39 2.46
N SER A 360 -17.26 14.93 2.59
CA SER A 360 -17.77 15.55 3.82
C SER A 360 -18.67 14.62 4.63
N ASN A 361 -19.10 13.49 4.04
CA ASN A 361 -19.90 12.44 4.67
C ASN A 361 -19.16 11.11 4.58
N TRP A 362 -18.67 10.61 5.72
CA TRP A 362 -17.80 9.45 5.75
C TRP A 362 -18.58 8.13 5.76
N ASN A 363 -18.45 7.36 4.68
CA ASN A 363 -19.16 6.09 4.47
C ASN A 363 -18.22 4.88 4.46
N ILE A 364 -17.02 5.00 5.04
CA ILE A 364 -16.09 3.87 5.21
C ILE A 364 -16.19 3.40 6.67
N ASP A 365 -16.80 2.23 6.87
CA ASP A 365 -16.95 1.64 8.20
C ASP A 365 -15.61 1.05 8.70
N LYS A 366 -15.25 1.36 9.93
CA LYS A 366 -14.08 0.78 10.62
C LYS A 366 -14.12 -0.74 10.71
N ASN A 367 -15.32 -1.35 10.80
CA ASN A 367 -15.51 -2.80 10.80
C ASN A 367 -15.16 -3.45 9.46
N GLN A 368 -15.16 -2.67 8.37
CA GLN A 368 -14.70 -3.11 7.06
C GLN A 368 -13.22 -2.83 6.83
N THR A 369 -12.56 -2.09 7.73
CA THR A 369 -11.15 -1.70 7.60
C THR A 369 -10.28 -2.30 8.69
N PHE A 370 -9.95 -1.58 9.77
CA PHE A 370 -8.97 -2.01 10.76
C PHE A 370 -9.57 -2.77 11.95
N LEU A 371 -10.87 -2.64 12.21
CA LEU A 371 -11.56 -3.33 13.30
C LEU A 371 -11.98 -4.73 12.85
N GLN A 372 -11.00 -5.63 12.75
CA GLN A 372 -11.16 -6.95 12.16
C GLN A 372 -11.22 -8.07 13.20
N LYS A 373 -11.88 -9.19 12.84
CA LYS A 373 -11.67 -10.50 13.47
C LYS A 373 -10.17 -10.86 13.41
N ILE A 374 -9.64 -11.30 14.54
CA ILE A 374 -8.28 -11.84 14.68
C ILE A 374 -8.39 -13.36 14.86
N THR A 375 -7.60 -14.11 14.08
CA THR A 375 -7.45 -15.57 14.22
C THR A 375 -5.99 -15.87 14.54
N ALA A 376 -5.74 -16.45 15.72
CA ALA A 376 -4.44 -17.00 16.10
C ALA A 376 -4.46 -18.52 15.89
N GLU A 377 -3.93 -18.94 14.74
CA GLU A 377 -3.76 -20.36 14.36
C GLU A 377 -2.82 -21.07 15.34
N ALA A 378 -3.22 -22.21 15.87
CA ALA A 378 -2.44 -22.91 16.89
C ALA A 378 -1.12 -23.46 16.32
N GLU A 379 -1.12 -23.91 15.06
CA GLU A 379 0.03 -24.48 14.37
C GLU A 379 1.08 -23.44 13.97
N ASN A 380 0.73 -22.15 13.97
CA ASN A 380 1.67 -21.08 13.70
C ASN A 380 2.64 -20.93 14.88
N ARG A 381 3.91 -21.29 14.69
CA ARG A 381 4.95 -21.21 15.73
C ARG A 381 5.11 -19.82 16.33
N ASN A 382 4.83 -18.74 15.60
CA ASN A 382 4.87 -17.38 16.16
C ASN A 382 3.76 -17.13 17.21
N ASN A 383 2.69 -17.91 17.17
CA ASN A 383 1.61 -17.85 18.16
C ASN A 383 1.93 -18.72 19.38
N GLN A 384 2.78 -19.75 19.29
CA GLN A 384 3.10 -20.62 20.43
C GLN A 384 4.12 -19.95 21.35
N LYS A 385 3.71 -19.57 22.58
CA LYS A 385 4.56 -18.81 23.50
C LYS A 385 5.31 -19.70 24.47
N GLU A 386 4.60 -20.53 25.22
CA GLU A 386 5.18 -21.38 26.26
C GLU A 386 4.30 -22.60 26.53
N ILE A 387 4.88 -23.62 27.16
CA ILE A 387 4.16 -24.77 27.73
C ILE A 387 4.60 -24.98 29.18
N ASP A 388 3.77 -25.63 29.98
CA ASP A 388 4.22 -26.19 31.26
C ASP A 388 4.96 -27.51 30.99
N GLU A 389 6.29 -27.45 30.85
CA GLU A 389 7.16 -28.59 30.51
C GLU A 389 7.10 -29.73 31.54
N LEU A 390 6.67 -29.46 32.77
CA LEU A 390 6.50 -30.49 33.80
C LEU A 390 5.22 -31.28 33.64
N LYS A 391 4.28 -30.79 32.83
CA LYS A 391 2.95 -31.39 32.66
C LYS A 391 2.58 -31.71 31.23
N THR A 392 3.18 -31.03 30.26
CA THR A 392 2.77 -31.03 28.85
C THR A 392 3.97 -31.45 27.99
N LYS A 393 3.73 -32.35 27.04
CA LYS A 393 4.73 -32.68 26.01
C LYS A 393 4.87 -31.52 25.04
N ASP A 394 5.95 -31.54 24.26
CA ASP A 394 6.13 -30.62 23.14
C ASP A 394 4.91 -30.61 22.22
N LEU A 395 4.53 -29.41 21.77
CA LEU A 395 3.37 -29.21 20.90
C LEU A 395 3.62 -29.83 19.53
N VAL A 396 2.77 -30.79 19.16
CA VAL A 396 2.81 -31.50 17.88
C VAL A 396 1.77 -30.89 16.94
N THR A 397 2.21 -30.47 15.76
CA THR A 397 1.30 -30.06 14.68
C THR A 397 0.85 -31.28 13.90
N VAL A 398 -0.46 -31.48 13.82
CA VAL A 398 -1.10 -32.54 13.03
C VAL A 398 -1.65 -31.93 11.75
N THR A 399 -1.48 -32.64 10.62
CA THR A 399 -2.17 -32.33 9.37
C THR A 399 -3.32 -33.30 9.17
N VAL A 400 -4.52 -32.78 8.96
CA VAL A 400 -5.72 -33.59 8.72
C VAL A 400 -5.59 -34.27 7.35
N ASP A 401 -5.68 -35.60 7.32
CA ASP A 401 -5.55 -36.38 6.08
C ASP A 401 -6.62 -35.98 5.05
N ILE A 402 -6.28 -35.96 3.76
CA ILE A 402 -7.19 -35.54 2.68
C ILE A 402 -8.47 -36.39 2.58
N LYS A 403 -8.42 -37.65 3.04
CA LYS A 403 -9.57 -38.57 3.09
C LYS A 403 -10.37 -38.45 4.39
N ASN A 404 -9.85 -37.74 5.38
CA ASN A 404 -10.52 -37.55 6.66
C ASN A 404 -11.80 -36.67 6.47
N PRO A 405 -12.96 -37.04 7.04
CA PRO A 405 -14.20 -36.24 6.94
C PRO A 405 -14.11 -34.81 7.49
N PHE A 406 -13.09 -34.52 8.31
CA PHE A 406 -12.79 -33.20 8.84
C PHE A 406 -11.86 -32.36 7.94
N HIS A 407 -11.29 -32.95 6.89
CA HIS A 407 -10.51 -32.20 5.91
C HIS A 407 -11.37 -31.09 5.27
N ASN A 408 -10.77 -29.91 5.07
CA ASN A 408 -11.40 -28.65 4.67
C ASN A 408 -12.40 -28.03 5.65
N LYS A 409 -12.61 -28.62 6.84
CA LYS A 409 -13.42 -28.05 7.92
C LYS A 409 -12.58 -27.47 9.07
N VAL A 410 -11.27 -27.66 9.01
CA VAL A 410 -10.27 -27.22 9.99
C VAL A 410 -9.46 -26.08 9.37
N SER A 411 -9.07 -25.08 10.16
CA SER A 411 -8.24 -24.01 9.63
C SER A 411 -6.92 -24.57 9.10
N ASN A 412 -6.52 -24.15 7.90
CA ASN A 412 -5.34 -24.66 7.17
C ASN A 412 -5.20 -26.20 7.07
N ASN A 413 -6.27 -26.96 7.36
CA ASN A 413 -6.25 -28.41 7.56
C ASN A 413 -5.20 -28.89 8.57
N LYS A 414 -4.90 -28.07 9.59
CA LYS A 414 -3.89 -28.36 10.61
C LYS A 414 -4.39 -27.97 11.99
N PHE A 415 -3.85 -28.62 13.01
CA PHE A 415 -4.12 -28.27 14.40
C PHE A 415 -2.94 -28.67 15.28
N VAL A 416 -3.00 -28.34 16.57
CA VAL A 416 -1.98 -28.69 17.55
C VAL A 416 -2.54 -29.58 18.64
N ASP A 417 -1.81 -30.66 18.92
CA ASP A 417 -2.04 -31.51 20.08
C ASP A 417 -1.33 -30.97 21.31
N ILE A 418 -2.10 -30.83 22.39
CA ILE A 418 -1.63 -30.50 23.73
C ILE A 418 -1.84 -31.75 24.59
N ILE A 419 -0.77 -32.54 24.74
CA ILE A 419 -0.80 -33.88 25.33
C ILE A 419 -0.07 -33.89 26.68
N PRO A 420 -0.58 -34.57 27.72
CA PRO A 420 0.09 -34.62 29.00
C PRO A 420 1.34 -35.50 28.97
N ILE A 421 2.34 -35.14 29.77
CA ILE A 421 3.58 -35.94 29.92
C ILE A 421 3.32 -37.26 30.66
N SER A 422 2.27 -37.31 31.48
CA SER A 422 1.84 -38.50 32.23
C SER A 422 0.32 -38.52 32.44
N SER A 423 -0.23 -39.70 32.76
CA SER A 423 -1.67 -39.87 33.01
C SER A 423 -2.19 -39.17 34.27
N SER A 424 -1.33 -38.58 35.10
CA SER A 424 -1.70 -37.80 36.30
C SER A 424 -1.63 -36.28 36.10
N ALA A 425 -1.02 -35.81 35.00
CA ALA A 425 -0.85 -34.39 34.71
C ALA A 425 -1.99 -33.82 33.88
N ASN A 426 -2.42 -32.60 34.20
CA ASN A 426 -3.24 -31.75 33.33
C ASN A 426 -2.32 -30.89 32.46
N THR A 427 -2.66 -30.71 31.19
CA THR A 427 -1.86 -29.96 30.22
C THR A 427 -2.01 -28.45 30.39
N SER A 428 -1.05 -27.69 29.88
CA SER A 428 -1.08 -26.23 29.81
C SER A 428 -0.17 -25.71 28.69
N ALA A 429 -0.73 -24.88 27.81
CA ALA A 429 0.01 -24.15 26.79
C ALA A 429 -0.50 -22.71 26.65
N THR A 430 0.41 -21.77 26.41
CA THR A 430 0.10 -20.35 26.22
C THR A 430 0.34 -19.94 24.77
N PHE A 431 -0.63 -19.24 24.19
CA PHE A 431 -0.57 -18.73 22.82
C PHE A 431 -0.61 -17.20 22.81
N SER A 432 0.23 -16.57 22.00
CA SER A 432 0.26 -15.12 21.77
C SER A 432 -0.76 -14.71 20.71
N ILE A 433 -1.47 -13.62 20.97
CA ILE A 433 -2.51 -13.08 20.09
C ILE A 433 -2.00 -11.79 19.42
N PRO A 434 -1.98 -11.73 18.08
CA PRO A 434 -1.50 -10.55 17.37
C PRO A 434 -2.55 -9.43 17.29
N ASN A 435 -2.08 -8.21 17.11
CA ASN A 435 -2.87 -7.07 16.59
C ASN A 435 -4.14 -6.70 17.37
N ILE A 436 -4.17 -6.96 18.67
CA ILE A 436 -5.31 -6.56 19.51
C ILE A 436 -5.40 -5.04 19.59
N LEU A 437 -6.61 -4.51 19.41
CA LEU A 437 -6.95 -3.10 19.63
C LEU A 437 -7.38 -2.84 21.08
N SER A 438 -7.04 -1.66 21.59
CA SER A 438 -7.37 -1.22 22.94
C SER A 438 -8.86 -0.92 23.08
N ASN A 439 -9.42 -1.24 24.25
CA ASN A 439 -10.79 -0.98 24.70
C ASN A 439 -11.88 -1.40 23.71
N THR A 440 -11.53 -2.28 22.78
CA THR A 440 -12.47 -2.97 21.90
C THR A 440 -13.02 -4.15 22.67
N GLY A 441 -14.34 -4.29 22.69
CA GLY A 441 -14.98 -5.50 23.17
C GLY A 441 -14.71 -6.65 22.22
N TYR A 442 -14.25 -7.80 22.72
CA TYR A 442 -14.08 -9.00 21.93
C TYR A 442 -14.90 -10.15 22.50
N ASP A 443 -15.63 -10.83 21.61
CA ASP A 443 -16.06 -12.20 21.85
C ASP A 443 -14.88 -13.13 21.53
N ILE A 444 -14.48 -13.93 22.52
CA ILE A 444 -13.30 -14.79 22.42
C ILE A 444 -13.77 -16.23 22.29
N TYR A 445 -13.25 -16.93 21.27
CA TYR A 445 -13.56 -18.33 21.01
C TYR A 445 -12.30 -19.19 20.96
N ILE A 446 -12.42 -20.43 21.43
CA ILE A 446 -11.43 -21.49 21.29
C ILE A 446 -12.05 -22.58 20.41
N VAL A 447 -11.36 -22.94 19.32
CA VAL A 447 -11.81 -23.98 18.40
C VAL A 447 -11.04 -25.27 18.68
N THR A 448 -11.74 -26.31 19.10
CA THR A 448 -11.15 -27.63 19.40
C THR A 448 -11.63 -28.70 18.43
N LEU A 449 -10.83 -29.76 18.27
CA LEU A 449 -11.12 -30.87 17.37
C LEU A 449 -11.35 -32.20 18.11
N PRO A 450 -12.10 -33.12 17.50
CA PRO A 450 -12.21 -34.48 18.01
C PRO A 450 -10.98 -35.31 17.62
N ALA A 451 -10.73 -36.40 18.35
CA ALA A 451 -9.68 -37.37 17.97
C ALA A 451 -9.86 -37.92 16.55
N LEU A 452 -11.10 -37.99 16.06
CA LEU A 452 -11.42 -38.42 14.69
C LEU A 452 -10.84 -37.52 13.60
N ALA A 453 -10.48 -36.26 13.90
CA ALA A 453 -9.79 -35.37 12.96
C ALA A 453 -8.30 -35.75 12.77
N GLU A 454 -7.72 -36.42 13.76
CA GLU A 454 -6.38 -37.00 13.72
C GLU A 454 -6.41 -38.38 13.07
N ASP A 455 -7.23 -39.27 13.63
CA ASP A 455 -7.37 -40.66 13.21
C ASP A 455 -8.84 -41.09 13.21
N THR A 456 -9.35 -41.43 12.03
CA THR A 456 -10.73 -41.93 11.85
C THR A 456 -11.02 -43.25 12.58
N LEU A 457 -9.97 -43.97 13.02
CA LEU A 457 -10.05 -45.21 13.78
C LEU A 457 -9.81 -45.03 15.28
N ALA A 458 -9.75 -43.79 15.77
CA ALA A 458 -9.55 -43.49 17.18
C ALA A 458 -10.49 -44.29 18.10
N THR A 459 -9.93 -44.82 19.18
CA THR A 459 -10.64 -45.64 20.17
C THR A 459 -11.68 -44.83 20.94
N SER A 460 -12.58 -45.51 21.64
CA SER A 460 -13.61 -44.84 22.44
C SER A 460 -13.00 -43.98 23.55
N GLU A 461 -11.87 -44.41 24.10
CA GLU A 461 -11.11 -43.70 25.14
C GLU A 461 -10.41 -42.44 24.59
N GLU A 462 -9.87 -42.49 23.37
CA GLU A 462 -9.24 -41.33 22.72
C GLU A 462 -10.25 -40.26 22.32
N ARG A 463 -11.48 -40.70 21.99
CA ARG A 463 -12.60 -39.84 21.57
C ARG A 463 -13.32 -39.17 22.74
N LEU A 464 -12.95 -39.48 23.98
CA LEU A 464 -13.52 -38.82 25.15
C LEU A 464 -13.31 -37.29 25.09
N PRO A 465 -14.28 -36.50 25.54
CA PRO A 465 -14.10 -35.06 25.64
C PRO A 465 -13.07 -34.71 26.73
N THR A 466 -12.69 -33.44 26.80
CA THR A 466 -11.89 -32.89 27.89
C THR A 466 -12.67 -31.76 28.58
N LYS A 467 -12.09 -31.20 29.63
CA LYS A 467 -12.50 -29.92 30.19
C LYS A 467 -11.33 -28.97 30.10
N LEU A 468 -11.57 -27.73 29.74
CA LEU A 468 -10.53 -26.71 29.66
C LEU A 468 -10.80 -25.52 30.57
N ASP A 469 -9.70 -24.96 31.05
CA ASP A 469 -9.63 -23.61 31.60
C ASP A 469 -9.02 -22.69 30.53
N ALA A 470 -9.49 -21.45 30.45
CA ALA A 470 -8.88 -20.43 29.61
C ALA A 470 -8.59 -19.16 30.42
N VAL A 471 -7.36 -18.66 30.31
CA VAL A 471 -6.90 -17.46 31.02
C VAL A 471 -6.29 -16.49 30.01
N LEU A 472 -6.82 -15.28 29.96
CA LEU A 472 -6.28 -14.17 29.18
C LEU A 472 -5.15 -13.49 29.95
N GLY A 473 -3.99 -13.33 29.32
CA GLY A 473 -2.90 -12.48 29.80
C GLY A 473 -2.77 -11.22 28.94
N TYR A 474 -2.55 -10.06 29.56
CA TYR A 474 -2.37 -8.77 28.89
C TYR A 474 -1.55 -7.81 29.76
N ASN A 475 -1.13 -6.67 29.22
CA ASN A 475 -0.49 -5.61 30.01
C ASN A 475 -1.50 -4.53 30.41
N ASP A 476 -1.47 -4.09 31.68
CA ASP A 476 -2.17 -2.85 32.04
C ASP A 476 -1.47 -1.60 31.45
N GLN A 477 -2.03 -0.42 31.70
CA GLN A 477 -1.48 0.84 31.17
C GLN A 477 -0.02 1.07 31.59
N THR A 478 0.41 0.59 32.75
CA THR A 478 1.78 0.76 33.25
C THR A 478 2.76 -0.24 32.64
N GLY A 479 2.27 -1.23 31.89
CA GLY A 479 3.05 -2.31 31.31
C GLY A 479 3.21 -3.52 32.23
N ASN A 480 2.50 -3.56 33.36
CA ASN A 480 2.54 -4.72 34.24
C ASN A 480 1.65 -5.83 33.68
N PRO A 481 2.13 -7.09 33.66
CA PRO A 481 1.31 -8.23 33.26
C PRO A 481 0.12 -8.44 34.19
N GLN A 482 -1.05 -8.62 33.60
CA GLN A 482 -2.32 -8.94 34.24
C GLN A 482 -2.88 -10.24 33.66
N THR A 483 -3.72 -10.91 34.44
CA THR A 483 -4.44 -12.11 33.99
C THR A 483 -5.93 -12.01 34.30
N MET A 484 -6.75 -12.58 33.44
CA MET A 484 -8.20 -12.66 33.58
C MET A 484 -8.64 -14.09 33.26
N LYS A 485 -9.27 -14.77 34.21
CA LYS A 485 -9.88 -16.07 33.95
C LYS A 485 -11.13 -15.86 33.10
N LEU A 486 -11.15 -16.49 31.92
CA LEU A 486 -12.27 -16.43 30.98
C LEU A 486 -13.30 -17.52 31.28
N VAL A 487 -12.84 -18.77 31.39
CA VAL A 487 -13.67 -19.93 31.77
C VAL A 487 -12.90 -20.88 32.67
N GLU A 488 -13.64 -21.71 33.42
CA GLU A 488 -13.13 -22.81 34.23
C GLU A 488 -13.92 -24.08 33.95
N LYS A 489 -13.24 -25.22 33.79
CA LYS A 489 -13.84 -26.55 33.61
C LYS A 489 -14.85 -26.62 32.46
N MET A 490 -14.69 -25.81 31.42
CA MET A 490 -15.59 -25.80 30.27
C MET A 490 -15.41 -27.12 29.50
N PRO A 491 -16.45 -27.96 29.38
CA PRO A 491 -16.32 -29.22 28.66
C PRO A 491 -16.25 -28.98 27.16
N THR A 492 -15.43 -29.79 26.45
CA THR A 492 -15.56 -29.93 25.01
C THR A 492 -16.63 -30.97 24.67
N THR A 493 -17.12 -30.93 23.45
CA THR A 493 -18.05 -31.93 22.92
C THR A 493 -17.29 -33.01 22.17
N ALA A 494 -17.62 -34.29 22.42
CA ALA A 494 -16.99 -35.41 21.72
C ALA A 494 -17.36 -35.42 20.23
N ASP A 495 -16.45 -35.89 19.38
CA ASP A 495 -16.67 -36.16 17.95
C ASP A 495 -17.08 -34.97 17.06
N VAL A 496 -17.00 -33.74 17.54
CA VAL A 496 -17.31 -32.54 16.77
C VAL A 496 -16.16 -31.54 16.82
N ILE A 497 -16.08 -30.67 15.80
CA ILE A 497 -15.30 -29.44 15.92
C ILE A 497 -16.10 -28.49 16.80
N ASP A 498 -15.57 -28.16 17.97
CA ASP A 498 -16.27 -27.36 18.97
C ASP A 498 -15.73 -25.92 18.96
N THR A 499 -16.62 -24.93 18.79
CA THR A 499 -16.29 -23.51 18.81
C THR A 499 -16.81 -22.90 20.11
N LEU A 500 -15.98 -22.96 21.14
CA LEU A 500 -16.34 -22.62 22.51
C LEU A 500 -16.20 -21.11 22.72
N LYS A 501 -17.31 -20.40 22.98
CA LYS A 501 -17.27 -19.00 23.43
C LYS A 501 -16.77 -18.96 24.87
N VAL A 502 -15.55 -18.46 25.07
CA VAL A 502 -14.89 -18.39 26.38
C VAL A 502 -14.90 -16.98 26.96
N GLY A 503 -15.09 -15.95 26.13
CA GLY A 503 -15.21 -14.57 26.57
C GLY A 503 -16.33 -13.84 25.83
N ASP A 504 -16.99 -12.91 26.53
CA ASP A 504 -18.08 -12.06 26.03
C ASP A 504 -17.76 -10.60 26.34
N ASP A 505 -17.77 -9.73 25.31
CA ASP A 505 -17.41 -8.30 25.40
C ASP A 505 -16.13 -8.01 26.23
N ILE A 506 -15.10 -8.83 26.07
CA ILE A 506 -13.85 -8.69 26.84
C ILE A 506 -13.05 -7.51 26.31
N LYS A 507 -12.74 -6.55 27.19
CA LYS A 507 -11.98 -5.33 26.88
C LYS A 507 -10.59 -5.38 27.47
N ILE A 508 -9.60 -5.08 26.63
CA ILE A 508 -8.19 -5.01 27.02
C ILE A 508 -7.78 -3.53 26.99
N PRO A 509 -7.22 -2.96 28.07
CA PRO A 509 -6.98 -1.52 28.18
C PRO A 509 -5.89 -1.01 27.22
N THR A 510 -5.02 -1.91 26.74
CA THR A 510 -3.89 -1.58 25.87
C THR A 510 -3.94 -2.41 24.59
N CYS A 511 -3.41 -1.86 23.50
CA CYS A 511 -3.34 -2.50 22.20
C CYS A 511 -1.95 -3.12 22.00
N SER A 512 -1.89 -4.17 21.19
CA SER A 512 -0.64 -4.79 20.70
C SER A 512 -0.51 -4.67 19.18
N TYR A 513 -1.20 -3.68 18.59
CA TYR A 513 -1.28 -3.47 17.15
C TYR A 513 0.10 -3.20 16.53
N ASN A 514 0.50 -4.07 15.59
CA ASN A 514 1.76 -4.01 14.87
C ASN A 514 3.02 -3.91 15.76
N LEU A 515 2.98 -4.53 16.95
CA LEU A 515 4.16 -4.71 17.79
C LEU A 515 4.91 -5.99 17.43
N ASN A 516 6.24 -5.93 17.46
CA ASN A 516 7.09 -7.10 17.26
C ASN A 516 6.94 -8.12 18.39
N ILE A 517 6.73 -7.64 19.63
CA ILE A 517 6.47 -8.48 20.80
C ILE A 517 4.99 -8.43 21.09
N ARG A 518 4.32 -9.59 20.99
CA ARG A 518 2.90 -9.73 21.27
C ARG A 518 2.67 -9.74 22.78
N GLN A 519 1.82 -8.83 23.25
CA GLN A 519 1.60 -8.59 24.67
C GLN A 519 0.31 -9.24 25.21
N VAL A 520 -0.55 -9.74 24.32
CA VAL A 520 -1.79 -10.44 24.67
C VAL A 520 -1.61 -11.93 24.46
N THR A 521 -2.10 -12.73 25.40
CA THR A 521 -1.96 -14.19 25.39
C THR A 521 -3.23 -14.89 25.87
N ILE A 522 -3.45 -16.12 25.41
CA ILE A 522 -4.43 -17.04 25.97
C ILE A 522 -3.70 -18.29 26.43
N GLN A 523 -3.75 -18.57 27.74
CA GLN A 523 -3.36 -19.86 28.30
C GLN A 523 -4.56 -20.80 28.26
N ILE A 524 -4.35 -22.00 27.75
CA ILE A 524 -5.35 -23.08 27.68
C ILE A 524 -4.78 -24.28 28.44
N ALA A 525 -5.54 -24.77 29.42
CA ALA A 525 -5.13 -25.90 30.25
C ALA A 525 -6.25 -26.93 30.36
N SER A 526 -5.91 -28.22 30.43
CA SER A 526 -6.93 -29.23 30.75
C SER A 526 -7.29 -29.17 32.23
N HIS A 527 -8.55 -29.45 32.58
CA HIS A 527 -9.04 -29.50 33.94
C HIS A 527 -9.88 -30.75 34.19
N VAL A 528 -9.23 -31.90 34.25
CA VAL A 528 -9.90 -33.19 34.48
C VAL A 528 -9.37 -33.85 35.74
N LEU A 529 -10.28 -34.21 36.65
CA LEU A 529 -9.96 -34.87 37.91
C LEU A 529 -9.56 -36.33 37.65
N ASN A 530 -8.70 -36.88 38.51
CA ASN A 530 -8.31 -38.30 38.43
C ASN A 530 -9.51 -39.25 38.53
N SER A 531 -10.55 -38.87 39.26
CA SER A 531 -11.80 -39.65 39.38
C SER A 531 -12.59 -39.68 38.06
N GLU A 532 -12.58 -38.59 37.29
CA GLU A 532 -13.27 -38.48 36.01
C GLU A 532 -12.55 -39.26 34.91
N LEU A 533 -11.21 -39.21 34.91
CA LEU A 533 -10.37 -40.01 34.04
C LEU A 533 -10.58 -41.52 34.30
N LYS A 534 -10.56 -41.94 35.57
CA LYS A 534 -10.79 -43.35 35.96
C LYS A 534 -12.18 -43.87 35.62
N ARG A 535 -13.18 -43.00 35.56
CA ARG A 535 -14.55 -43.35 35.15
C ARG A 535 -14.74 -43.42 33.65
N GLY A 536 -13.75 -42.99 32.85
CA GLY A 536 -13.84 -42.93 31.40
C GLY A 536 -14.79 -41.84 30.91
N ASN A 537 -14.97 -40.75 31.68
CA ASN A 537 -15.84 -39.64 31.28
C ASN A 537 -15.12 -38.61 30.42
N TYR A 538 -13.82 -38.41 30.66
CA TYR A 538 -12.99 -37.39 30.03
C TYR A 538 -11.55 -37.87 29.87
N ASN A 539 -10.83 -37.32 28.89
CA ASN A 539 -9.38 -37.39 28.80
C ASN A 539 -8.74 -36.01 29.11
N ARG A 540 -7.42 -35.88 28.97
CA ARG A 540 -6.68 -34.63 29.22
C ARG A 540 -6.00 -34.06 27.98
N ILE A 541 -6.41 -34.52 26.81
CA ILE A 541 -5.83 -34.11 25.53
C ILE A 541 -6.67 -32.95 25.00
N ILE A 542 -6.03 -31.87 24.58
CA ILE A 542 -6.68 -30.78 23.87
C ILE A 542 -6.12 -30.75 22.45
N ARG A 543 -7.01 -30.82 21.47
CA ARG A 543 -6.68 -30.66 20.04
C ARG A 543 -7.15 -29.28 19.62
N LEU A 544 -6.23 -28.35 19.45
CA LEU A 544 -6.53 -26.94 19.24
C LEU A 544 -6.33 -26.55 17.77
N ASP A 545 -7.39 -26.07 17.13
CA ASP A 545 -7.33 -25.49 15.77
C ASP A 545 -6.80 -24.05 15.85
N CYS A 546 -7.61 -23.16 16.44
CA CYS A 546 -7.29 -21.75 16.53
C CYS A 546 -7.99 -21.06 17.71
N ILE A 547 -7.52 -19.84 17.99
CA ILE A 547 -8.12 -18.92 18.96
C ILE A 547 -8.63 -17.70 18.19
N ILE A 548 -9.88 -17.31 18.41
CA ILE A 548 -10.54 -16.23 17.68
C ILE A 548 -10.88 -15.10 18.63
N PHE A 549 -10.53 -13.87 18.25
CA PHE A 549 -11.01 -12.64 18.85
C PHE A 549 -11.89 -11.93 17.81
N LYS A 550 -13.20 -11.98 17.99
CA LYS A 550 -14.16 -11.30 17.12
C LYS A 550 -14.58 -9.99 17.80
N PRO A 551 -14.43 -8.82 17.16
CA PRO A 551 -15.01 -7.58 17.68
C PRO A 551 -16.48 -7.80 18.05
N HIS A 552 -16.85 -7.41 19.28
CA HIS A 552 -18.18 -7.57 19.80
C HIS A 552 -19.14 -6.66 19.04
N GLU A 553 -20.19 -7.24 18.49
CA GLU A 553 -21.26 -6.51 17.84
C GLU A 553 -22.22 -6.01 18.92
N THR A 554 -22.11 -4.75 19.31
CA THR A 554 -23.19 -4.11 20.07
C THR A 554 -24.41 -4.03 19.16
N SER A 555 -25.50 -4.71 19.53
CA SER A 555 -26.81 -4.51 18.92
C SER A 555 -27.14 -3.01 19.01
N LEU A 556 -27.14 -2.34 17.85
CA LEU A 556 -27.48 -0.93 17.68
C LEU A 556 -28.97 -0.67 17.93
#